data_AF-A0AAW7CIP3-F1
#
_entry.id   AF-A0AAW7CIP3-F1
#
_cell.length_a   1.000
_cell.length_b   1.000
_cell.length_c   1.000
_cell.angle_alpha   90.00
_cell.angle_beta   90.00
_cell.angle_gamma   90.00
#
_symmetry.space_group_name_H-M   'P 1'
#
loop_
_entity.id
_entity.type
_entity.pdbx_description
1 polymer ?
#
loop_
_entity_poly.entity_id
_entity_poly.type
_entity_poly.pdbx_seq_one_letter_code
_entity_poly.pdbx_strand_id
1 'polypeptide(L)' 'MNIAEEIVISPLKDELIEDINKTNDYFNVFGKVVPSLQSGKWSFEEILFDETKEIRFPDDKLDWSRYINREDKALFFSL' A
#
# COMPACT_ATOMS: atom_id res chain seq x y z
N MET A 1 -29.08 -6.18 -12.14
CA MET A 1 -28.62 -6.98 -11.00
C MET A 1 -27.11 -6.95 -11.06
N ASN A 2 -26.46 -6.12 -10.23
CA ASN A 2 -25.00 -6.04 -10.21
C ASN A 2 -24.51 -7.27 -9.46
N ILE A 3 -23.99 -8.24 -10.21
CA ILE A 3 -23.23 -9.34 -9.61
C ILE A 3 -21.89 -8.71 -9.28
N ALA A 4 -21.63 -8.45 -8.00
CA ALA A 4 -20.27 -8.13 -7.59
C ALA A 4 -19.40 -9.32 -7.99
N GLU A 5 -18.35 -9.08 -8.79
CA GLU A 5 -17.42 -10.14 -9.16
C GLU A 5 -16.86 -10.78 -7.89
N GLU A 6 -16.83 -12.11 -7.88
CA GLU A 6 -16.28 -12.86 -6.75
C GLU A 6 -14.77 -12.61 -6.69
N ILE A 7 -14.30 -11.98 -5.62
CA ILE A 7 -12.87 -11.74 -5.41
C ILE A 7 -12.25 -13.05 -4.91
N VAL A 8 -11.36 -13.62 -5.72
CA VAL A 8 -10.60 -14.82 -5.37
C VAL A 8 -9.18 -14.43 -4.96
N ILE A 9 -8.82 -14.74 -3.71
CA ILE A 9 -7.44 -14.58 -3.22
C ILE A 9 -6.66 -15.83 -3.59
N SER A 10 -5.56 -15.67 -4.33
CA SER A 10 -4.69 -16.76 -4.76
C SER A 10 -3.23 -16.49 -4.37
N PRO A 11 -2.39 -17.54 -4.20
CA PRO A 11 -0.96 -17.34 -4.02
C PRO A 11 -0.35 -16.58 -5.20
N LEU A 12 0.55 -15.63 -4.91
CA LEU A 12 1.30 -14.92 -5.93
C LEU A 12 2.23 -15.89 -6.67
N LYS A 13 2.23 -15.81 -8.00
CA LYS A 13 3.09 -16.58 -8.90
C LYS A 13 4.02 -15.65 -9.66
N ASP A 14 5.13 -16.17 -10.17
CA ASP A 14 6.11 -15.38 -10.93
C ASP A 14 5.49 -14.64 -12.12
N GLU A 15 4.55 -15.28 -12.82
CA GLU A 15 3.79 -14.71 -13.95
C GLU A 15 2.93 -13.49 -13.57
N LEU A 16 2.63 -13.31 -12.28
CA LEU A 16 1.83 -12.20 -11.76
C LEU A 16 2.68 -11.10 -11.12
N ILE A 17 4.02 -11.22 -11.11
CA ILE A 17 4.90 -10.19 -10.54
C ILE A 17 4.74 -8.84 -11.25
N GLU A 18 4.45 -8.86 -12.56
CA GLU A 18 4.22 -7.63 -13.33
C GLU A 18 2.96 -6.87 -12.88
N ASP A 19 2.03 -7.51 -12.17
CA ASP A 19 0.79 -6.89 -11.70
C ASP A 19 0.98 -6.05 -10.43
N ILE A 20 2.08 -6.21 -9.71
CA ILE A 20 2.28 -5.67 -8.35
C ILE A 20 2.07 -4.15 -8.27
N ASN A 21 2.56 -3.41 -9.27
CA ASN A 21 2.43 -1.96 -9.31
C ASN A 21 1.33 -1.48 -10.27
N LYS A 22 0.57 -2.38 -10.93
CA LYS A 22 -0.41 -2.00 -11.97
C LYS A 22 -1.60 -1.21 -11.40
N THR A 23 -1.98 -1.46 -10.15
CA THR A 23 -3.10 -0.78 -9.48
C THR A 23 -2.64 0.37 -8.58
N ASN A 24 -1.35 0.68 -8.57
CA ASN A 24 -0.80 1.83 -7.84
C ASN A 24 -1.05 3.10 -8.66
N ASP A 25 -2.32 3.46 -8.79
CA ASP A 25 -2.76 4.63 -9.52
C ASP A 25 -2.63 5.90 -8.68
N TYR A 26 -2.60 7.03 -9.37
CA TYR A 26 -2.69 8.33 -8.72
C TYR A 26 -4.07 8.51 -8.06
N PHE A 27 -4.07 9.14 -6.89
CA PHE A 27 -5.27 9.48 -6.15
C PHE A 27 -5.16 10.86 -5.51
N ASN A 28 -6.32 11.45 -5.26
CA ASN A 28 -6.43 12.78 -4.70
C ASN A 28 -6.45 12.75 -3.17
N VAL A 29 -5.66 13.62 -2.55
CA VAL A 29 -5.65 13.87 -1.11
C VAL A 29 -5.91 15.33 -0.79
N PHE A 30 -6.78 15.59 0.18
CA PHE A 30 -7.19 16.95 0.58
C PHE A 30 -6.56 17.39 1.91
N GLY A 31 -5.76 16.53 2.54
CA GLY A 31 -5.14 16.81 3.82
C GLY A 31 -4.23 15.68 4.27
N LYS A 32 -3.77 15.76 5.51
CA LYS A 32 -2.92 14.76 6.16
C LYS A 32 -3.18 14.66 7.66
N VAL A 33 -2.81 13.53 8.23
CA VAL A 33 -2.71 13.32 9.67
C VAL A 33 -1.25 13.47 10.10
N VAL A 34 -0.98 14.27 11.11
CA VAL A 34 0.35 14.45 11.72
C VAL A 34 0.35 13.80 13.10
N PRO A 35 0.90 12.57 13.23
CA PRO A 35 1.00 11.92 14.53
C PRO A 35 2.13 12.54 15.37
N SER A 36 1.97 12.51 16.69
CA SER A 36 2.95 12.97 17.68
C SER A 36 2.96 12.01 18.87
N LEU A 37 4.16 11.69 19.36
CA LEU A 37 4.36 10.89 20.57
C LEU A 37 5.03 11.75 21.63
N GLN A 38 4.30 12.09 22.69
CA GLN A 38 4.81 12.90 23.79
C GLN A 38 4.49 12.26 25.12
N SER A 39 5.50 12.12 25.98
CA SER A 39 5.36 11.51 27.31
C SER A 39 4.68 10.13 27.30
N GLY A 40 4.99 9.30 26.30
CA GLY A 40 4.41 7.97 26.13
C GLY A 40 2.95 7.96 25.67
N LYS A 41 2.40 9.11 25.27
CA LYS A 41 1.03 9.22 24.75
C LYS A 41 1.07 9.65 23.28
N TRP A 42 0.33 8.92 22.45
CA TRP A 42 0.08 9.30 21.07
C TRP A 42 -1.01 10.37 20.99
N SER A 43 -0.78 11.36 20.15
CA SER A 43 -1.79 12.33 19.69
C SER A 43 -1.66 12.49 18.18
N PHE A 44 -2.66 13.12 17.56
CA PHE A 44 -2.60 13.45 16.14
C PHE A 44 -3.30 14.78 15.86
N GLU A 45 -2.90 15.42 14.78
CA GLU A 45 -3.56 16.60 14.22
C GLU A 45 -3.95 16.35 12.77
N GLU A 46 -5.14 16.76 12.38
CA GLU A 46 -5.58 16.74 10.99
C GLU A 46 -5.34 18.11 10.35
N ILE A 47 -4.62 18.14 9.24
CA ILE A 47 -4.30 19.37 8.51
C ILE A 47 -4.87 19.26 7.10
N LEU A 48 -5.80 20.15 6.77
CA LEU A 48 -6.30 20.31 5.41
C LEU A 48 -5.25 21.05 4.56
N PHE A 49 -5.14 20.67 3.30
CA PHE A 49 -4.33 21.40 2.33
C PHE A 49 -5.14 22.57 1.76
N ASP A 50 -4.43 23.61 1.30
CA ASP A 50 -5.05 24.74 0.60
C ASP A 50 -5.70 24.30 -0.72
N GLU A 51 -5.15 23.26 -1.35
CA GLU A 51 -5.65 22.61 -2.56
C GLU A 51 -5.47 21.09 -2.48
N THR A 52 -6.36 20.36 -3.14
CA THR A 52 -6.24 18.91 -3.31
C THR A 52 -4.98 18.59 -4.10
N LYS A 53 -4.22 17.59 -3.65
CA LYS A 53 -3.00 17.12 -4.31
C LYS A 53 -3.21 15.73 -4.88
N GLU A 54 -2.69 15.50 -6.08
CA GLU A 54 -2.62 14.17 -6.64
C GLU A 54 -1.32 13.50 -6.18
N ILE A 55 -1.43 12.32 -5.57
CA ILE A 55 -0.30 11.54 -5.08
C ILE A 55 -0.42 10.08 -5.53
N ARG A 56 0.70 9.35 -5.48
CA ARG A 56 0.77 7.91 -5.73
C ARG A 56 1.81 7.33 -4.77
N PHE A 57 1.67 6.07 -4.39
CA PHE A 57 2.71 5.42 -3.60
C PHE A 57 3.96 5.19 -4.47
N PRO A 58 5.17 5.18 -3.89
CA PRO A 58 6.35 4.71 -4.61
C PRO A 58 6.15 3.27 -5.08
N ASP A 59 6.67 2.95 -6.26
CA ASP A 59 6.66 1.57 -6.73
C ASP A 59 7.47 0.66 -5.83
N ASP A 60 6.94 -0.55 -5.61
CA ASP A 60 7.73 -1.61 -5.00
C ASP A 60 8.82 -2.05 -5.99
N LYS A 61 10.07 -2.03 -5.52
CA LYS A 61 11.28 -2.37 -6.29
C LYS A 61 11.93 -3.66 -5.81
N LEU A 62 11.26 -4.42 -4.95
CA LEU A 62 11.74 -5.69 -4.45
C LEU A 62 11.81 -6.73 -5.57
N ASP A 63 12.80 -7.62 -5.51
CA ASP A 63 12.87 -8.80 -6.36
C ASP A 63 11.99 -9.92 -5.75
N TRP A 64 10.69 -9.87 -6.07
CA TRP A 64 9.65 -10.76 -5.54
C TRP A 64 9.91 -12.25 -5.82
N SER A 65 10.55 -12.56 -6.96
CA SER A 65 10.90 -13.93 -7.34
C SER A 65 11.77 -14.62 -6.29
N ARG A 66 12.52 -13.85 -5.49
CA ARG A 66 13.37 -14.38 -4.42
C ARG A 66 12.59 -14.91 -3.22
N TYR A 67 11.30 -14.61 -3.11
CA TYR A 67 10.46 -14.91 -1.93
C TYR A 67 9.32 -15.89 -2.23
N ILE A 68 8.88 -15.99 -3.49
CA ILE A 68 7.80 -16.89 -3.88
C ILE A 68 8.21 -18.35 -3.65
N ASN A 69 7.38 -19.11 -2.95
CA ASN A 69 7.60 -20.53 -2.61
C ASN A 69 8.93 -20.80 -1.87
N ARG A 70 9.39 -19.85 -1.03
CA ARG A 70 10.60 -19.98 -0.21
C ARG A 70 10.27 -20.01 1.27
N GLU A 71 10.23 -21.22 1.84
CA GLU A 71 9.95 -21.43 3.28
C GLU A 71 11.02 -20.84 4.20
N ASP A 72 12.23 -20.61 3.69
CA ASP A 72 13.37 -20.02 4.40
C ASP A 72 13.36 -18.48 4.40
N LYS A 73 12.34 -17.84 3.84
CA LYS A 73 12.27 -16.39 3.69
C LYS A 73 10.92 -15.82 4.12
N ALA A 74 10.98 -14.65 4.75
CA ALA A 74 9.82 -13.85 5.08
C ALA A 74 10.07 -12.39 4.68
N LEU A 75 9.03 -11.73 4.18
CA LEU A 75 9.01 -10.30 3.90
C LEU A 75 8.09 -9.62 4.91
N PHE A 76 8.60 -8.59 5.57
CA PHE A 76 7.83 -7.78 6.50
C PHE A 76 7.62 -6.39 5.89
N PHE A 77 6.37 -6.05 5.60
CA PHE A 77 6.03 -4.71 5.14
C PHE A 77 6.01 -3.76 6.33
N SER A 78 6.73 -2.64 6.23
CA SER A 78 6.52 -1.50 7.13
C SER A 78 5.40 -0.64 6.55
N LEU A 79 4.42 -0.30 7.39
CA LEU A 79 3.38 0.69 7.10
C LEU A 79 3.97 2.11 7.04
#